data_AF-A0A3D9CR34-F1
#
_entry.id   AF-A0A3D9CR34-F1
#
_cell.length_a   1.000
_cell.length_b   1.000
_cell.length_c   1.000
_cell.angle_alpha   90.00
_cell.angle_beta   90.00
_cell.angle_gamma   90.00
#
_symmetry.space_group_name_H-M   'P 1'
#
loop_
_entity.id
_entity.type
_entity.pdbx_description
1 polymer ?
#
loop_
_entity_poly.entity_id
_entity_poly.type
_entity_poly.pdbx_seq_one_letter_code
_entity_poly.pdbx_strand_id
1 'polypeptide(L)'
;MKIIYVFFFLFSNLNFAQLDTLNYLKQHFELKKQKYVGKPFKKILNHIKIYPQSFYSNYTDCYSDTQFWFTPKTLGSKTKMIITWENAYGLERNIDEAKGLFDKVTKEQYEDNIIKDNP
;
A
#
# COMPACT_ATOMS: atom_id res chain seq x y z
N MET A 1 -24.10 -16.57 -31.28
CA MET A 1 -23.11 -15.70 -30.61
C MET A 1 -23.68 -15.19 -29.29
N LYS A 2 -23.12 -15.62 -28.16
CA LYS A 2 -23.52 -15.19 -26.80
C LYS A 2 -22.25 -15.08 -25.95
N ILE A 3 -21.43 -14.05 -26.20
CA ILE A 3 -20.18 -13.80 -25.46
C ILE A 3 -20.16 -12.41 -24.80
N ILE A 4 -21.13 -11.54 -25.11
CA ILE A 4 -21.10 -10.13 -24.68
C ILE A 4 -21.40 -9.93 -23.18
N TYR A 5 -22.12 -10.85 -22.52
CA TYR A 5 -22.51 -10.69 -21.11
C TYR A 5 -21.42 -11.03 -20.09
N VAL A 6 -20.41 -11.84 -20.46
CA VAL A 6 -19.35 -12.25 -19.50
C VAL A 6 -18.39 -11.09 -19.21
N PHE A 7 -18.13 -10.24 -20.20
CA PHE A 7 -17.25 -9.07 -20.02
C PHE A 7 -17.84 -8.03 -19.06
N PHE A 8 -19.14 -7.73 -19.17
CA PHE A 8 -19.79 -6.74 -18.30
C PHE A 8 -19.81 -7.15 -16.82
N PHE A 9 -19.91 -8.46 -16.54
CA PHE A 9 -19.89 -8.99 -15.17
C PHE A 9 -18.49 -8.94 -14.55
N LEU A 10 -17.42 -9.07 -15.34
CA LEU A 10 -16.04 -9.02 -14.82
C LEU A 10 -15.62 -7.60 -14.42
N PHE A 11 -16.11 -6.57 -15.12
CA PHE A 11 -15.79 -5.18 -14.80
C PHE A 11 -16.53 -4.67 -13.55
N SER A 12 -17.74 -5.14 -13.25
CA SER A 12 -18.47 -4.73 -12.05
C SER A 12 -17.78 -5.26 -10.78
N ASN A 13 -17.40 -6.54 -10.76
CA ASN A 13 -16.68 -7.17 -9.63
C ASN A 13 -15.39 -6.42 -9.26
N LEU A 14 -14.71 -5.87 -10.26
CA LEU A 14 -13.45 -5.16 -10.05
C LEU A 14 -13.65 -3.83 -9.30
N ASN A 15 -14.71 -3.09 -9.60
CA ASN A 15 -15.02 -1.83 -8.92
C ASN A 15 -15.45 -2.08 -7.46
N PHE A 16 -16.22 -3.14 -7.22
CA PHE A 16 -16.58 -3.56 -5.86
C PHE A 16 -15.34 -3.96 -5.05
N ALA A 17 -14.42 -4.75 -5.60
CA ALA A 17 -13.19 -5.13 -4.91
C ALA A 17 -12.31 -3.91 -4.53
N GLN A 18 -12.27 -2.86 -5.35
CA GLN A 18 -11.56 -1.63 -5.02
C GLN A 18 -12.22 -0.86 -3.87
N LEU A 19 -13.55 -0.80 -3.86
CA LEU A 19 -14.32 -0.19 -2.78
C LEU A 19 -14.15 -0.95 -1.46
N ASP A 20 -14.19 -2.28 -1.52
CA ASP A 20 -13.97 -3.15 -0.36
C ASP A 20 -12.56 -2.99 0.21
N THR A 21 -11.55 -2.92 -0.67
CA THR A 21 -10.16 -2.64 -0.29
C THR A 21 -10.06 -1.28 0.42
N LEU A 22 -10.66 -0.23 -0.15
CA LEU A 22 -10.64 1.12 0.46
C LEU A 22 -11.32 1.13 1.83
N ASN A 23 -12.51 0.53 1.94
CA ASN A 23 -13.24 0.44 3.19
C ASN A 23 -12.46 -0.34 4.26
N TYR A 24 -11.83 -1.45 3.87
CA TYR A 24 -10.95 -2.20 4.74
C TYR A 24 -9.80 -1.32 5.26
N LEU A 25 -9.11 -0.60 4.38
CA LEU A 25 -7.99 0.26 4.77
C LEU A 25 -8.43 1.35 5.76
N LYS A 26 -9.59 1.97 5.53
CA LYS A 26 -10.16 2.98 6.43
C LYS A 26 -10.45 2.44 7.82
N GLN A 27 -11.14 1.31 7.90
CA GLN A 27 -11.60 0.72 9.17
C GLN A 27 -10.45 0.11 10.00
N HIS A 28 -9.42 -0.40 9.34
CA HIS A 28 -8.34 -1.14 10.00
C HIS A 28 -7.05 -0.34 10.18
N PHE A 29 -6.78 0.67 9.34
CA PHE A 29 -5.57 1.51 9.44
C PHE A 29 -5.90 2.95 9.79
N GLU A 30 -6.67 3.65 8.96
CA GLU A 30 -6.89 5.10 9.09
C GLU A 30 -7.54 5.47 10.43
N LEU A 31 -8.69 4.87 10.76
CA LEU A 31 -9.38 5.11 12.03
C LEU A 31 -8.61 4.60 13.27
N LYS A 32 -7.57 3.79 13.05
CA LYS A 32 -6.75 3.18 14.11
C LYS A 32 -5.30 3.66 14.07
N LYS A 33 -5.02 4.77 13.37
CA LYS A 33 -3.65 5.31 13.13
C LYS A 33 -2.80 5.36 14.40
N GLN A 34 -3.37 5.84 15.51
CA GLN A 34 -2.68 5.94 16.80
C GLN A 34 -2.14 4.60 17.34
N LYS A 35 -2.70 3.46 16.92
CA LYS A 35 -2.18 2.14 17.32
C LYS A 35 -0.86 1.77 16.64
N TYR A 36 -0.54 2.44 15.54
CA TYR A 36 0.58 2.10 14.65
C TYR A 36 1.68 3.16 14.66
N VAL A 37 1.36 4.42 14.90
CA VAL A 37 2.35 5.50 15.07
C VAL A 37 3.36 5.15 16.17
N GLY A 38 4.65 5.41 15.92
CA GLY A 38 5.76 5.09 16.81
C GLY A 38 6.00 3.59 16.99
N LYS A 39 5.44 2.75 16.10
CA LYS A 39 5.65 1.29 16.09
C LYS A 39 6.25 0.84 14.76
N PRO A 40 6.94 -0.31 14.74
CA PRO A 40 7.47 -0.86 13.51
C PRO A 40 6.36 -1.29 12.54
N PHE A 41 6.61 -1.18 11.24
CA PHE A 41 5.67 -1.51 10.18
C PHE A 41 5.16 -2.96 10.26
N LYS A 42 5.95 -3.89 10.79
CA LYS A 42 5.53 -5.28 11.04
C LYS A 42 4.25 -5.37 11.87
N LYS A 43 3.98 -4.37 12.72
CA LYS A 43 2.72 -4.29 13.46
C LYS A 43 1.53 -4.08 12.53
N ILE A 44 1.67 -3.32 11.44
CA ILE A 44 0.66 -3.25 10.39
C ILE A 44 0.65 -4.58 9.63
N LEU A 45 1.80 -5.05 9.13
CA LEU A 45 1.90 -6.27 8.31
C LEU A 45 1.31 -7.53 8.97
N ASN A 46 1.39 -7.65 10.29
CA ASN A 46 0.80 -8.77 11.03
C ASN A 46 -0.72 -8.66 11.23
N HIS A 47 -1.30 -7.46 11.06
CA HIS A 47 -2.74 -7.21 11.20
C HIS A 47 -3.47 -7.12 9.85
N ILE A 48 -2.75 -6.98 8.73
CA ILE A 48 -3.38 -6.83 7.41
C ILE A 48 -3.82 -8.20 6.86
N LYS A 49 -5.05 -8.27 6.33
CA LYS A 49 -5.54 -9.43 5.57
C LYS A 49 -5.29 -9.29 4.07
N ILE A 50 -5.19 -8.05 3.60
CA ILE A 50 -4.85 -7.71 2.22
C ILE A 50 -3.43 -7.20 2.19
N TYR A 51 -2.63 -7.67 1.24
CA TYR A 51 -1.24 -7.24 1.07
C TYR A 51 -1.15 -6.26 -0.09
N PRO A 52 -0.26 -5.24 0.00
CA PRO A 52 0.00 -4.41 -1.15
C PRO A 52 0.68 -5.24 -2.25
N GLN A 53 0.43 -4.84 -3.50
CA GLN A 53 0.98 -5.50 -4.68
C GLN A 53 2.21 -4.78 -5.20
N SER A 54 2.25 -3.46 -5.03
CA SER A 54 3.37 -2.64 -5.46
C SER A 54 3.60 -1.48 -4.52
N PHE A 55 4.80 -0.91 -4.59
CA PHE A 55 5.17 0.23 -3.77
C PHE A 55 5.95 1.28 -4.58
N TYR A 56 5.98 2.49 -4.04
CA TYR A 56 6.87 3.56 -4.49
C TYR A 56 7.26 4.38 -3.26
N SER A 57 8.54 4.64 -3.13
CA SER A 57 9.06 5.39 -2.00
C SER A 57 9.63 6.70 -2.46
N ASN A 58 9.17 7.78 -1.85
CA ASN A 58 9.70 9.10 -2.05
C ASN A 58 10.68 9.43 -0.92
N TYR A 59 11.85 9.90 -1.29
CA TYR A 59 12.89 10.34 -0.35
C TYR A 59 13.19 11.80 -0.60
N THR A 60 12.98 12.60 0.44
CA THR A 60 13.46 13.97 0.51
C THR A 60 14.34 14.10 1.75
N ASP A 61 15.15 15.16 1.82
CA ASP A 61 16.01 15.43 2.97
C ASP A 61 15.20 15.64 4.28
N CYS A 62 13.92 15.99 4.16
CA CYS A 62 13.04 16.33 5.29
C CYS A 62 12.10 15.19 5.71
N TYR A 63 11.76 14.28 4.80
CA TYR A 63 10.88 13.14 5.08
C TYR A 63 11.04 12.04 4.02
N SER A 64 10.77 10.81 4.45
CA SER A 64 10.61 9.66 3.56
C SER A 64 9.21 9.11 3.72
N ASP A 65 8.53 8.91 2.60
CA ASP A 65 7.27 8.19 2.56
C ASP A 65 7.32 7.01 1.60
N THR A 66 6.43 6.04 1.84
CA THR A 66 6.17 4.94 0.92
C THR A 66 4.69 4.83 0.67
N GLN A 67 4.35 4.77 -0.62
CA GLN A 67 3.01 4.53 -1.11
C GLN A 67 2.88 3.05 -1.44
N PHE A 68 2.04 2.34 -0.70
CA PHE A 68 1.73 0.93 -0.89
C PHE A 68 0.39 0.79 -1.63
N TRP A 69 0.41 0.31 -2.88
CA TRP A 69 -0.78 0.12 -3.70
C TRP A 69 -1.32 -1.31 -3.58
N PHE A 70 -2.63 -1.43 -3.41
CA PHE A 70 -3.31 -2.73 -3.20
C PHE A 70 -3.93 -3.30 -4.48
N THR A 71 -3.72 -2.62 -5.60
CA THR A 71 -4.46 -2.86 -6.83
C THR A 71 -3.51 -2.96 -8.03
N PRO A 72 -3.78 -3.85 -9.00
CA PRO A 72 -2.87 -4.08 -10.12
C PRO A 72 -2.62 -2.82 -10.95
N LYS A 73 -1.37 -2.62 -11.39
CA LYS A 73 -0.94 -1.48 -12.23
C LYS A 73 -1.79 -1.35 -13.51
N THR A 74 -2.22 -2.48 -14.08
CA THR A 74 -3.02 -2.57 -15.31
C THR A 74 -4.42 -1.97 -15.19
N LEU A 75 -4.91 -1.78 -13.97
CA LEU A 75 -6.28 -1.34 -13.69
C LEU A 75 -6.37 0.13 -13.31
N GLY A 76 -5.26 0.88 -13.43
CA GLY A 76 -5.18 2.32 -13.16
C GLY A 76 -5.52 2.72 -11.72
N SER A 77 -5.56 1.74 -10.81
CA SER A 77 -6.27 1.91 -9.55
C SER A 77 -5.51 2.74 -8.50
N LYS A 78 -6.32 3.41 -7.67
CA LYS A 78 -6.01 4.57 -6.82
C LYS A 78 -5.84 4.21 -5.34
N THR A 79 -6.21 3.00 -4.92
CA THR A 79 -6.24 2.64 -3.50
C THR A 79 -4.82 2.36 -3.00
N LYS A 80 -4.33 3.28 -2.18
CA LYS A 80 -3.01 3.20 -1.56
C LYS A 80 -3.07 3.52 -0.08
N MET A 81 -2.11 2.97 0.64
CA MET A 81 -1.74 3.40 1.98
C MET A 81 -0.42 4.16 1.87
N ILE A 82 -0.36 5.36 2.43
CA ILE A 82 0.87 6.15 2.48
C ILE A 82 1.40 6.07 3.90
N ILE A 83 2.67 5.70 4.07
CA ILE A 83 3.33 5.64 5.36
C ILE A 83 4.55 6.53 5.32
N THR A 84 4.64 7.44 6.28
CA THR A 84 5.83 8.25 6.52
C THR A 84 6.71 7.54 7.54
N TRP A 85 8.02 7.55 7.30
CA TRP A 85 8.99 6.87 8.15
C TRP A 85 9.70 7.86 9.08
N GLU A 86 9.90 7.45 10.33
CA GLU A 86 10.74 8.20 11.28
C GLU A 86 12.21 7.97 10.98
N ASN A 87 12.55 6.75 10.59
CA ASN A 87 13.87 6.31 10.17
C ASN A 87 13.79 5.72 8.75
N ALA A 88 14.36 6.41 7.77
CA ALA A 88 14.35 5.99 6.36
C ALA A 88 15.61 5.22 5.94
N TYR A 89 16.37 4.69 6.90
CA TYR A 89 17.69 4.10 6.64
C TYR A 89 17.58 2.84 5.79
N GLY A 90 18.42 2.73 4.76
CA GLY A 90 18.58 1.50 3.97
C GLY A 90 17.48 1.21 2.95
N LEU A 91 16.51 2.10 2.79
CA LEU A 91 15.52 1.93 1.75
C LEU A 91 16.09 2.36 0.39
N GLU A 92 16.01 1.48 -0.61
CA GLU A 92 16.50 1.79 -1.95
C GLU A 92 15.76 3.01 -2.53
N ARG A 93 16.54 3.98 -3.02
CA ARG A 93 16.05 5.13 -3.78
C ARG A 93 15.60 4.63 -5.15
N ASN A 94 14.35 4.19 -5.27
CA ASN A 94 13.73 4.01 -6.57
C ASN A 94 13.35 5.40 -7.12
N ILE A 95 14.37 6.10 -7.61
CA ILE A 95 14.22 7.34 -8.36
C ILE A 95 13.58 6.98 -9.70
N ASP A 96 12.34 7.46 -9.81
CA ASP A 96 11.63 7.87 -11.01
C ASP A 96 10.62 6.99 -11.76
N GLU A 97 10.76 5.69 -12.08
CA GLU A 97 9.81 5.13 -13.09
C GLU A 97 9.22 3.72 -12.87
N ALA A 98 9.71 2.94 -11.90
CA ALA A 98 9.18 1.59 -11.67
C ALA A 98 8.53 1.47 -10.29
N LYS A 99 7.19 1.36 -10.24
CA LYS A 99 6.50 0.78 -9.09
C LYS A 99 7.10 -0.61 -8.84
N GLY A 100 7.83 -0.79 -7.76
CA GLY A 100 8.41 -2.07 -7.37
C GLY A 100 7.30 -3.05 -6.96
N LEU A 101 7.53 -4.35 -7.12
CA LEU A 101 6.64 -5.36 -6.54
C LEU A 101 6.81 -5.38 -5.03
N PHE A 102 5.72 -5.43 -4.28
CA PHE A 102 5.81 -5.62 -2.83
C PHE A 102 5.88 -7.13 -2.52
N ASP A 103 7.08 -7.68 -2.64
CA ASP A 103 7.38 -9.09 -2.43
C ASP A 103 7.94 -9.37 -1.03
N LYS A 104 8.40 -10.60 -0.79
CA LYS A 104 8.94 -11.02 0.51
C LYS A 104 10.18 -10.21 0.90
N VAL A 105 11.11 -10.00 -0.04
CA VAL A 105 12.36 -9.27 0.20
C VAL A 105 12.05 -7.82 0.54
N THR A 106 11.17 -7.20 -0.24
CA THR A 106 10.69 -5.84 0.02
C THR A 106 10.02 -5.75 1.37
N LYS A 107 9.13 -6.70 1.71
CA LYS A 107 8.48 -6.72 3.02
C LYS A 107 9.50 -6.70 4.17
N GLU A 108 10.53 -7.53 4.10
CA GLU A 108 11.61 -7.60 5.10
C GLU A 108 12.40 -6.29 5.20
N GLN A 109 12.59 -5.55 4.10
CA GLN A 109 13.24 -4.24 4.13
C GLN A 109 12.46 -3.17 4.91
N TYR A 110 11.12 -3.22 4.89
CA TYR A 110 10.28 -2.21 5.54
C TYR A 110 9.82 -2.60 6.95
N GLU A 111 9.91 -3.88 7.34
CA GLU A 111 9.18 -4.39 8.50
C GLU A 111 9.56 -3.75 9.84
N ASP A 112 10.82 -3.34 9.97
CA ASP A 112 11.36 -2.73 11.19
C ASP A 112 11.34 -1.19 11.16
N ASN A 113 10.90 -0.57 10.05
CA ASN A 113 10.81 0.89 9.97
C ASN A 113 9.70 1.42 10.86
N ILE A 114 10.00 2.52 11.55
CA ILE A 114 9.09 3.15 12.50
C ILE A 114 8.16 4.09 11.76
N ILE A 115 6.86 3.91 12.01
CA ILE A 115 5.81 4.74 11.42
C ILE A 115 5.80 6.09 12.14
N LYS A 116 6.04 7.15 11.38
CA LYS A 116 5.98 8.54 11.85
C LYS A 116 4.55 9.06 11.78
N ASP A 117 4.20 9.90 12.75
CA ASP A 117 2.98 10.70 12.62
C ASP A 117 3.24 11.82 11.60
N ASN A 118 2.50 11.82 10.49
CA ASN A 118 2.51 12.97 9.60
C ASN A 118 1.71 14.10 10.28
N PRO A 119 2.30 15.30 10.46
CA PRO A 119 1.59 16.46 11.04
C PRO A 119 0.39 16.88 10.20
#